data_AF-A0A7V4P900-F1
#
_entry.id   AF-A0A7V4P900-F1
#
_cell.length_a   1.000
_cell.length_b   1.000
_cell.length_c   1.000
_cell.angle_alpha   90.00
_cell.angle_beta   90.00
_cell.angle_gamma   90.00
#
_symmetry.space_group_name_H-M   'P 1'
#
loop_
_entity.id
_entity.type
_entity.pdbx_description
1 polymer ?
#
loop_
_entity_poly.entity_id
_entity_poly.type
_entity_poly.pdbx_seq_one_letter_code
_entity_poly.pdbx_strand_id
1 'polypeptide(L)'
;MNLEYAVDRLYEVGWLPMVGMELETLPDGRRYPSVLAVQREFARAGLELAIKHNLMFNCYRATWGPAGEPLDERHAADERHGTVVGACEREAAVYALAQLHEAQLRAAHSERQLASATA
;
A
#
# COMPACT_ATOMS: atom_id res chain seq x y z
N MET A 1 -14.00 1.89 5.45
CA MET A 1 -13.31 2.71 4.44
C MET A 1 -13.95 2.38 3.09
N ASN A 2 -13.80 3.21 2.06
CA ASN A 2 -14.27 2.87 0.71
C ASN A 2 -13.12 3.09 -0.30
N LEU A 3 -13.28 2.56 -1.51
CA LEU A 3 -12.25 2.65 -2.54
C LEU A 3 -11.93 4.10 -2.92
N GLU A 4 -12.92 4.99 -2.95
CA GLU A 4 -12.72 6.41 -3.26
C GLU A 4 -11.77 7.08 -2.26
N TYR A 5 -11.99 6.83 -0.97
CA TYR A 5 -11.11 7.30 0.09
C TYR A 5 -9.70 6.72 -0.03
N ALA A 6 -9.57 5.43 -0.39
CA ALA A 6 -8.25 4.83 -0.60
C ALA A 6 -7.49 5.52 -1.75
N VAL A 7 -8.19 5.88 -2.82
CA VAL A 7 -7.64 6.65 -3.95
C VAL A 7 -7.31 8.09 -3.55
N ASP A 8 -8.15 8.76 -2.75
CA ASP A 8 -7.84 10.08 -2.19
C ASP A 8 -6.52 10.04 -1.42
N ARG A 9 -6.39 9.08 -0.51
CA ARG A 9 -5.18 8.89 0.31
C ARG A 9 -3.95 8.58 -0.53
N LEU A 10 -4.09 7.80 -1.61
CA LEU A 10 -3.00 7.52 -2.54
C LEU A 10 -2.51 8.80 -3.25
N TYR A 11 -3.43 9.67 -3.68
CA TYR A 11 -3.06 10.96 -4.27
C TYR A 11 -2.50 11.96 -3.27
N GLU A 12 -2.99 11.98 -2.03
CA GLU A 12 -2.49 12.84 -0.97
C GLU A 12 -1.01 12.57 -0.64
N VAL A 13 -0.57 11.32 -0.78
CA VAL A 13 0.85 10.93 -0.61
C VAL A 13 1.67 11.09 -1.90
N GLY A 14 1.14 11.83 -2.88
CA GLY A 14 1.87 12.24 -4.08
C GLY A 14 2.01 11.17 -5.15
N TRP A 15 1.27 10.06 -5.07
CA TRP A 15 1.25 9.07 -6.15
C TRP A 15 0.56 9.64 -7.39
N LEU A 16 1.12 9.36 -8.56
CA LEU A 16 0.59 9.79 -9.85
C LEU A 16 0.54 8.60 -10.83
N PRO A 17 -0.52 8.49 -11.65
CA PRO A 17 -0.63 7.43 -12.64
C PRO A 17 0.45 7.59 -13.73
N MET A 18 1.26 6.55 -13.92
CA MET A 18 2.32 6.52 -14.93
C MET A 18 1.89 5.80 -16.21
N VAL A 19 2.48 6.20 -17.34
CA VAL A 19 2.29 5.51 -18.62
C VAL A 19 2.85 4.09 -18.54
N GLY A 20 2.09 3.11 -19.02
CA GLY A 20 2.49 1.69 -19.01
C GLY A 20 2.17 0.93 -17.73
N MET A 21 1.55 1.59 -16.73
CA MET A 21 1.01 0.91 -15.56
C MET A 21 -0.39 0.35 -15.86
N GLU A 22 -0.74 -0.78 -15.24
CA GLU A 22 -2.09 -1.31 -15.25
C GLU A 22 -2.96 -0.48 -14.30
N LEU A 23 -3.88 0.29 -14.87
CA LEU A 23 -4.73 1.22 -14.14
C LEU A 23 -6.20 0.80 -14.28
N GLU A 24 -6.94 0.95 -13.20
CA GLU A 24 -8.40 0.95 -13.16
C GLU A 24 -8.93 2.38 -13.01
N THR A 25 -10.22 2.57 -13.24
CA THR A 25 -10.87 3.90 -13.22
C THR A 25 -12.09 3.89 -12.30
N LEU A 26 -12.20 4.89 -11.43
CA LEU A 26 -13.39 5.14 -10.62
C LEU A 26 -14.54 5.72 -11.46
N PRO A 27 -15.80 5.67 -10.99
CA PRO A 27 -16.93 6.29 -11.69
C PRO A 27 -16.76 7.80 -11.93
N ASP A 28 -15.98 8.48 -11.10
CA ASP A 28 -15.66 9.91 -11.22
C ASP A 28 -14.51 10.21 -12.22
N GLY A 29 -13.93 9.18 -12.83
CA GLY A 29 -12.86 9.28 -13.83
C GLY A 29 -11.44 9.26 -13.27
N ARG A 30 -11.23 9.28 -11.95
CA ARG A 30 -9.89 9.15 -11.36
C ARG A 30 -9.33 7.75 -11.63
N ARG A 31 -8.02 7.67 -11.90
CA ARG A 31 -7.32 6.42 -12.18
C ARG A 31 -6.51 5.95 -10.98
N TYR A 32 -6.48 4.65 -10.74
CA TYR A 32 -5.74 4.04 -9.64
C TYR A 32 -5.11 2.73 -10.10
N PRO A 33 -4.07 2.22 -9.43
CA PRO A 33 -3.40 1.01 -9.86
C PRO A 33 -4.29 -0.21 -9.64
N SER A 34 -4.23 -1.17 -10.58
CA SER A 34 -4.82 -2.50 -10.37
C SER A 34 -4.16 -3.21 -9.18
N VAL A 35 -4.80 -4.23 -8.64
CA VAL A 35 -4.21 -5.06 -7.56
C VAL A 35 -2.84 -5.63 -7.98
N LEU A 36 -2.70 -6.07 -9.23
CA LEU A 36 -1.44 -6.59 -9.76
C LEU A 36 -0.36 -5.50 -9.88
N ALA A 37 -0.74 -4.28 -10.29
CA ALA A 37 0.17 -3.15 -10.29
C ALA A 37 0.64 -2.80 -8.88
N VAL A 38 -0.26 -2.80 -7.89
CA VAL A 38 0.10 -2.58 -6.48
C VAL A 38 1.12 -3.63 -6.02
N GLN A 39 0.89 -4.92 -6.28
CA GLN A 39 1.83 -5.98 -5.90
C GLN A 39 3.23 -5.76 -6.51
N ARG A 40 3.29 -5.28 -7.76
CA ARG A 40 4.57 -4.94 -8.42
C ARG A 40 5.26 -3.76 -7.73
N GLU A 41 4.53 -2.76 -7.27
CA GLU A 41 5.12 -1.63 -6.53
C GLU A 41 5.71 -2.08 -5.19
N PHE A 42 5.04 -2.97 -4.46
CA PHE A 42 5.62 -3.60 -3.27
C PHE A 42 6.90 -4.39 -3.59
N ALA A 43 6.86 -5.20 -4.65
CA ALA A 43 8.04 -5.96 -5.08
C ALA A 43 9.22 -5.05 -5.46
N ARG A 44 8.96 -3.91 -6.13
CA ARG A 44 9.99 -2.89 -6.43
C ARG A 44 10.61 -2.29 -5.16
N ALA A 45 9.85 -2.21 -4.08
CA ALA A 45 10.33 -1.77 -2.77
C ALA A 45 11.03 -2.88 -1.95
N GLY A 46 11.23 -4.08 -2.52
CA GLY A 46 11.81 -5.22 -1.80
C GLY A 46 10.86 -5.88 -0.81
N LEU A 47 9.56 -5.67 -0.98
CA LEU A 47 8.50 -6.18 -0.11
C LEU A 47 7.63 -7.19 -0.85
N GLU A 48 7.01 -8.10 -0.11
CA GLU A 48 5.96 -8.98 -0.60
C GLU A 48 4.61 -8.53 -0.02
N LEU A 49 3.59 -8.43 -0.88
CA LEU A 49 2.22 -8.07 -0.49
C LEU A 49 1.30 -9.28 -0.68
N ALA A 50 0.64 -9.70 0.39
CA ALA A 50 -0.42 -10.69 0.37
C ALA A 50 -1.77 -10.03 0.68
N ILE A 51 -2.82 -10.41 -0.06
CA ILE A 51 -4.19 -9.96 0.21
C ILE A 51 -5.07 -11.19 0.41
N LYS A 52 -5.78 -11.26 1.54
CA LYS A 52 -6.60 -12.40 1.94
C LYS A 52 -8.02 -11.97 2.26
N HIS A 53 -8.99 -12.68 1.68
CA HIS A 53 -10.41 -12.52 2.03
C HIS A 53 -10.71 -13.25 3.34
N ASN A 54 -11.21 -12.51 4.32
CA ASN A 54 -11.76 -13.06 5.54
C ASN A 54 -13.28 -13.23 5.36
N LEU A 55 -13.70 -14.47 5.13
CA LEU A 55 -15.10 -14.82 4.90
C LEU A 55 -16.01 -14.55 6.11
N MET A 56 -15.49 -14.70 7.34
CA MET A 56 -16.28 -14.52 8.57
C MET A 56 -16.70 -13.06 8.76
N PHE A 57 -15.85 -12.11 8.37
CA PHE A 57 -16.10 -10.67 8.48
C PHE A 57 -16.41 -10.02 7.13
N ASN A 58 -16.41 -10.80 6.05
CA ASN A 58 -16.55 -10.33 4.67
C ASN A 58 -15.67 -9.11 4.34
N CYS A 59 -14.38 -9.20 4.65
CA CYS A 59 -13.41 -8.13 4.42
C CYS A 59 -12.10 -8.67 3.85
N TYR A 60 -11.26 -7.79 3.33
CA TYR A 60 -9.96 -8.15 2.75
C TYR A 60 -8.86 -7.55 3.61
N ARG A 61 -7.92 -8.38 4.06
CA ARG A 61 -6.71 -7.94 4.74
C ARG A 61 -5.56 -7.95 3.75
N ALA A 62 -4.90 -6.81 3.59
CA ALA A 62 -3.63 -6.69 2.89
C ALA A 62 -2.49 -6.60 3.92
N THR A 63 -1.47 -7.45 3.78
CA THR A 63 -0.33 -7.55 4.69
C THR A 63 0.95 -7.56 3.87
N TRP A 64 1.98 -6.84 4.32
CA TRP A 64 3.27 -6.80 3.62
C TRP A 64 4.48 -6.78 4.54
N GLY A 65 5.58 -7.35 4.06
CA GLY A 65 6.84 -7.49 4.78
C GLY A 65 8.02 -7.69 3.82
N PRO A 66 9.24 -7.83 4.34
CA PRO A 66 10.43 -8.08 3.52
C PRO A 66 10.25 -9.30 2.61
N ALA A 67 10.64 -9.17 1.35
CA ALA A 67 10.53 -10.27 0.39
C ALA A 67 11.39 -11.47 0.83
N GLY A 68 10.81 -12.67 0.75
CA GLY A 68 11.48 -13.92 1.15
C GLY A 68 11.39 -14.24 2.64
N GLU A 69 10.80 -13.35 3.45
CA GLU A 69 10.40 -13.67 4.82
C GLU A 69 8.94 -14.11 4.87
N PRO A 70 8.59 -15.12 5.69
CA PRO A 70 7.20 -15.53 5.82
C PRO A 70 6.33 -14.38 6.35
N LEU A 71 5.33 -13.98 5.57
CA LEU A 71 4.25 -13.13 6.05
C LEU A 71 3.41 -13.92 7.06
N ASP A 72 3.64 -13.68 8.35
CA ASP A 72 2.78 -14.25 9.38
C ASP A 72 1.43 -13.52 9.37
N GLU A 73 0.38 -14.27 9.07
CA GLU A 73 -0.99 -13.76 8.94
C GLU A 73 -1.67 -13.51 10.29
N ARG A 74 -0.99 -13.83 11.40
CA ARG A 74 -1.49 -13.60 12.77
C ARG A 74 -1.24 -12.17 13.21
N HIS A 75 -2.16 -11.64 14.01
CA HIS A 75 -2.14 -10.26 14.51
C HIS A 75 -0.82 -9.85 15.19
N ALA A 76 -0.12 -10.79 15.83
CA ALA A 76 1.18 -10.52 16.47
C ALA A 76 2.29 -10.10 15.49
N ALA A 77 2.13 -10.37 14.19
CA ALA A 77 3.07 -9.99 13.15
C ALA A 77 2.74 -8.65 12.49
N ASP A 78 1.56 -8.08 12.76
CA ASP A 78 1.12 -6.77 12.27
C ASP A 78 2.02 -5.62 12.79
N GLU A 79 2.85 -5.85 13.81
CA GLU A 79 3.83 -4.87 14.29
C GLU A 79 5.10 -4.83 13.44
N ARG A 80 5.49 -5.97 12.85
CA ARG A 80 6.68 -6.08 11.99
C ARG A 80 6.35 -5.91 10.50
N HIS A 81 5.13 -6.28 10.14
CA HIS A 81 4.59 -6.22 8.79
C HIS A 81 3.51 -5.15 8.74
N GLY A 82 3.44 -4.38 7.67
CA GLY A 82 2.33 -3.45 7.55
C GLY A 82 1.03 -4.20 7.24
N THR A 83 -0.08 -3.74 7.82
CA THR A 83 -1.41 -4.33 7.56
C THR A 83 -2.44 -3.25 7.33
N VAL A 84 -3.38 -3.52 6.42
CA VAL A 84 -4.62 -2.74 6.25
C VAL A 84 -5.80 -3.67 5.99
N VAL A 85 -7.00 -3.23 6.33
CA VAL A 85 -8.24 -3.96 6.07
C VAL A 85 -9.18 -3.08 5.25
N GLY A 86 -9.69 -3.63 4.14
CA GLY A 86 -10.67 -2.98 3.26
C GLY A 86 -11.94 -3.83 3.10
N ALA A 87 -13.02 -3.22 2.63
CA ALA A 87 -14.27 -3.93 2.33
C ALA A 87 -14.19 -4.75 1.02
N CYS A 88 -13.25 -4.40 0.13
CA CYS A 88 -12.94 -5.17 -1.07
C CYS A 88 -11.43 -5.26 -1.31
N GLU A 89 -11.02 -6.18 -2.18
CA GLU A 89 -9.61 -6.41 -2.53
C GLU A 89 -8.91 -5.14 -3.04
N ARG A 90 -9.57 -4.41 -3.95
CA ARG A 90 -9.04 -3.17 -4.54
C ARG A 90 -8.80 -2.10 -3.50
N GLU A 91 -9.72 -1.92 -2.56
CA GLU A 91 -9.59 -0.95 -1.49
C GLU A 91 -8.40 -1.27 -0.59
N ALA A 92 -8.28 -2.54 -0.15
CA ALA A 92 -7.16 -2.98 0.68
C ALA A 92 -5.81 -2.78 -0.04
N ALA A 93 -5.75 -3.12 -1.34
CA ALA A 93 -4.54 -2.94 -2.15
C ALA A 93 -4.14 -1.46 -2.30
N VAL A 94 -5.07 -0.61 -2.73
CA VAL A 94 -4.80 0.81 -2.99
C VAL A 94 -4.41 1.52 -1.69
N TYR A 95 -5.09 1.22 -0.59
CA TYR A 95 -4.77 1.83 0.70
C TYR A 95 -3.42 1.33 1.25
N ALA A 96 -3.07 0.06 1.04
CA ALA A 96 -1.73 -0.45 1.36
C ALA A 96 -0.65 0.31 0.58
N LEU A 97 -0.86 0.59 -0.71
CA LEU A 97 0.08 1.38 -1.50
C LEU A 97 0.24 2.81 -0.97
N ALA A 98 -0.87 3.45 -0.54
CA ALA A 98 -0.80 4.76 0.08
C ALA A 98 0.07 4.75 1.36
N GLN A 99 -0.07 3.71 2.19
CA GLN A 99 0.76 3.52 3.40
C GLN A 99 2.24 3.32 3.06
N LEU A 100 2.55 2.56 2.00
CA LEU A 100 3.93 2.37 1.53
C LEU A 100 4.55 3.72 1.11
N HIS A 101 3.85 4.50 0.30
CA HIS A 101 4.32 5.83 -0.13
C HIS A 101 4.51 6.77 1.06
N GLU A 102 3.58 6.80 2.02
CA GLU A 102 3.70 7.59 3.24
C GLU A 102 4.93 7.20 4.07
N ALA A 103 5.20 5.89 4.20
CA ALA A 103 6.39 5.39 4.89
C ALA A 103 7.69 5.82 4.17
N GLN A 104 7.74 5.70 2.84
CA GLN A 104 8.89 6.14 2.04
C GLN A 104 9.14 7.65 2.16
N LEU A 105 8.08 8.46 2.10
CA LEU A 105 8.18 9.90 2.32
C LEU A 105 8.73 10.20 3.72
N ARG A 106 8.19 9.59 4.78
CA ARG A 106 8.69 9.81 6.15
C ARG A 106 10.17 9.41 6.31
N ALA A 107 10.59 8.30 5.70
CA ALA A 107 11.99 7.88 5.70
C ALA A 107 12.88 8.93 5.00
N ALA A 108 12.51 9.36 3.79
CA ALA A 108 13.27 10.37 3.04
C ALA A 108 13.38 11.72 3.76
N HIS A 109 12.33 12.15 4.48
CA HIS A 109 12.38 13.38 5.30
C HIS A 109 13.35 13.22 6.48
N SER A 110 13.30 12.09 7.18
CA SER A 110 14.18 11.78 8.31
C SER A 110 15.66 11.80 7.89
N GLU A 111 15.99 11.18 6.75
CA GLU A 111 17.35 11.15 6.21
C GLU A 111 17.87 12.55 5.89
N ARG A 112 17.05 13.42 5.28
CA ARG A 112 17.42 14.80 4.97
C ARG A 112 17.67 15.64 6.23
N GLN A 113 16.87 15.45 7.28
CA GLN A 113 17.05 16.15 8.55
C GLN A 113 18.36 15.76 9.23
N LEU A 114 18.69 14.46 9.23
CA LEU A 114 19.96 13.96 9.77
C LEU A 114 21.15 14.53 9.00
N ALA A 115 21.11 14.50 7.66
CA ALA A 115 22.18 15.04 6.82
C ALA A 115 22.42 16.55 7.05
N SER A 116 21.34 17.32 7.26
CA SER A 116 21.43 18.77 7.55
C SER A 116 21.91 19.07 8.97
N ALA A 117 21.78 18.15 9.92
CA ALA A 117 22.23 18.34 11.30
C ALA A 117 23.71 17.99 11.50
N THR A 118 24.29 17.22 10.59
CA THR A 118 25.70 16.81 10.59
C THR A 118 26.62 17.70 9.76
N ALA A 119 26.07 18.68 9.04
CA ALA A 119 26.78 19.65 8.20
C ALA A 119 26.95 20.98 8.94
#